data_AF-A0A819ARD1-F1
#
_entry.id   AF-A0A819ARD1-F1
#
_cell.length_a   1.000
_cell.length_b   1.000
_cell.length_c   1.000
_cell.angle_alpha   90.00
_cell.angle_beta   90.00
_cell.angle_gamma   90.00
#
_symmetry.space_group_name_H-M   'P 1'
#
loop_
_entity.id
_entity.type
_entity.pdbx_description
1 polymer ?
#
loop_
_entity_poly.entity_id
_entity_poly.type
_entity_poly.pdbx_seq_one_letter_code
_entity_poly.pdbx_strand_id
1 'polypeptide(L)' 'GWCENTAGLKLHNKKELEINNYTFIQYEYTFDLDQWNNSIKNLLEDKMNKTL' A
#
# COMPACT_ATOMS: atom_id res chain seq x y z
N GLY A 1 -5.39 -4.20 1.31
CA GLY A 1 -5.32 -2.74 1.58
C GLY A 1 -4.91 -2.01 0.32
N TRP A 2 -4.97 -0.66 0.31
CA TRP A 2 -4.59 0.14 -0.87
C TRP A 2 -3.15 -0.18 -1.35
N CYS A 3 -2.21 -0.38 -0.42
CA CYS A 3 -0.81 -0.69 -0.76
C CYS A 3 -0.64 -2.04 -1.51
N GLU A 4 -1.40 -3.08 -1.17
CA GLU A 4 -1.33 -4.38 -1.86
C GLU A 4 -1.90 -4.28 -3.29
N ASN A 5 -3.02 -3.60 -3.43
CA ASN A 5 -3.77 -3.55 -4.68
C ASN A 5 -3.22 -2.51 -5.67
N THR A 6 -2.57 -1.46 -5.18
CA THR A 6 -2.10 -0.34 -6.00
C THR A 6 -0.58 -0.33 -6.15
N ALA A 7 0.14 -0.68 -5.09
CA ALA A 7 1.60 -0.65 -5.09
C ALA A 7 2.24 -2.05 -5.15
N GLY A 8 1.45 -3.13 -5.12
CA GLY A 8 1.97 -4.51 -5.12
C GLY A 8 2.78 -4.85 -3.87
N LEU A 9 2.68 -4.04 -2.82
CA LEU A 9 3.46 -4.20 -1.59
C LEU A 9 2.76 -5.22 -0.69
N LYS A 10 3.48 -6.27 -0.31
CA LYS A 10 2.91 -7.31 0.57
C LYS A 10 2.67 -6.76 1.97
N LEU A 11 1.49 -7.06 2.51
CA LEU A 11 1.18 -6.81 3.90
C LEU A 11 2.09 -7.67 4.79
N HIS A 12 2.81 -7.01 5.69
CA HIS A 12 3.64 -7.69 6.68
C HIS A 12 2.80 -8.16 7.86
N ASN A 13 1.91 -7.29 8.35
CA ASN A 13 1.12 -7.57 9.53
C ASN A 13 -0.20 -6.79 9.51
N LYS A 14 -1.24 -7.39 10.09
CA LYS A 14 -2.55 -6.78 10.31
C LYS A 14 -2.94 -7.01 11.75
N LYS A 15 -3.16 -5.93 12.49
CA LYS A 15 -3.53 -6.00 13.91
C LYS A 15 -4.75 -5.16 14.20
N GLU A 16 -5.65 -5.70 15.01
CA GLU A 16 -6.73 -4.95 15.61
C GLU A 16 -6.27 -4.36 16.94
N LEU A 17 -6.53 -3.08 17.16
CA LEU A 17 -6.13 -2.33 18.34
C LEU A 17 -7.33 -1.62 18.92
N GLU A 18 -7.55 -1.77 20.22
CA GLU A 18 -8.60 -1.07 20.94
C GLU A 18 -7.97 0.09 21.73
N ILE A 19 -8.40 1.33 21.44
CA ILE A 19 -7.92 2.53 22.11
C ILE A 19 -9.14 3.36 22.49
N ASN A 20 -9.35 3.61 23.79
CA ASN A 20 -10.49 4.40 24.30
C ASN A 20 -11.86 3.93 23.77
N ASN A 21 -12.11 2.61 23.75
CA ASN A 21 -13.32 1.97 23.18
C ASN A 21 -13.52 2.18 21.67
N TYR A 22 -12.49 2.60 20.94
CA TYR A 22 -12.48 2.59 19.48
C TYR A 22 -11.63 1.43 18.97
N THR A 23 -12.18 0.67 18.01
CA THR A 23 -11.47 -0.39 17.30
C THR A 23 -10.76 0.19 16.08
N PHE A 24 -9.45 0.10 16.06
CA PHE A 24 -8.58 0.45 14.94
C PHE A 24 -8.04 -0.80 14.26
N ILE A 25 -7.88 -0.75 12.95
CA ILE A 25 -7.19 -1.79 12.19
C ILE A 25 -5.88 -1.20 11.67
N GLN A 26 -4.76 -1.65 12.25
CA GLN A 26 -3.41 -1.31 11.81
C GLN A 26 -2.95 -2.27 10.73
N TYR A 27 -2.40 -1.71 9.66
CA TYR A 27 -1.79 -2.44 8.56
C TYR A 27 -0.31 -2.03 8.48
N GLU A 28 0.59 -3.00 8.55
CA GLU A 28 2.03 -2.79 8.45
C GLU A 28 2.52 -3.41 7.14
N TYR A 29 3.36 -2.67 6.44
CA TYR A 29 3.94 -3.07 5.17
C TYR A 29 5.46 -2.98 5.27
N THR A 30 6.17 -3.95 4.68
CA THR A 30 7.62 -3.96 4.61
C THR A 30 8.04 -3.99 3.16
N PHE A 31 8.88 -3.03 2.76
CA PHE A 31 9.35 -2.86 1.39
C PHE A 31 10.71 -2.19 1.39
N ASP A 32 11.49 -2.45 0.35
CA ASP A 32 12.66 -1.62 0.04
C ASP A 32 12.25 -0.39 -0.79
N LEU A 33 13.11 0.64 -0.80
CA LEU A 33 12.82 1.89 -1.50
C LEU A 33 12.69 1.70 -3.02
N ASP A 34 13.36 0.70 -3.58
CA ASP A 34 13.30 0.41 -5.02
C ASP A 34 11.95 -0.20 -5.41
N GLN A 35 11.40 -1.09 -4.59
CA GLN A 35 10.04 -1.64 -4.71
C GLN A 35 9.00 -0.54 -4.63
N TRP A 36 9.14 0.39 -3.68
CA TRP A 36 8.26 1.56 -3.58
C TRP A 36 8.33 2.41 -4.84
N ASN A 37 9.53 2.80 -5.28
CA ASN A 37 9.73 3.66 -6.45
C ASN A 37 9.20 3.01 -7.73
N ASN A 38 9.47 1.72 -7.93
CA ASN A 38 8.94 0.97 -9.08
C ASN A 38 7.42 0.92 -9.06
N SER A 39 6.80 0.74 -7.89
CA SER A 39 5.34 0.71 -7.77
C SER A 39 4.69 2.04 -8.15
N ILE A 40 5.26 3.16 -7.70
CA ILE A 40 4.77 4.51 -8.01
C ILE A 40 4.99 4.83 -9.49
N LYS A 41 6.16 4.48 -10.04
CA LYS A 41 6.47 4.67 -11.45
C LYS A 41 5.47 3.94 -12.35
N ASN A 42 5.24 2.64 -12.11
CA ASN A 42 4.29 1.85 -12.89
C ASN A 42 2.87 2.43 -12.81
N LEU A 43 2.44 2.89 -11.64
CA LEU A 43 1.13 3.52 -11.46
C LEU A 43 0.98 4.81 -12.29
N LEU A 44 2.03 5.62 -12.34
CA LEU A 44 2.05 6.86 -13.12
C LEU A 44 2.04 6.57 -14.62
N GLU A 45 2.85 5.62 -15.08
CA GLU A 45 2.88 5.18 -16.47
C GLU A 45 1.53 4.62 -16.92
N ASP A 46 0.89 3.77 -16.12
CA ASP A 46 -0.45 3.24 -16.40
C ASP A 46 -1.51 4.33 -16.51
N LYS A 47 -1.45 5.36 -15.65
CA LYS A 47 -2.38 6.50 -15.72
C LYS A 47 -2.15 7.34 -16.97
N MET A 48 -0.89 7.58 -17.34
CA MET A 48 -0.56 8.30 -18.57
C MET A 48 -1.03 7.55 -19.81
N ASN A 49 -0.80 6.24 -19.86
CA ASN A 49 -1.16 5.39 -21.00
C ASN A 49 -2.66 5.15 -21.14
N LYS A 50 -3.44 5.20 -20.05
CA LYS A 50 -4.91 5.08 -20.10
C LYS A 50 -5.63 6.38 -20.49
N THR A 51 -4.92 7.49 -20.60
CA THR A 51 -5.50 8.80 -20.97
C THR A 51 -5.27 9.13 -22.46
N LEU A 52 -4.61 8.23 -23.21
CA LEU A 52 -4.46 8.26 -24.66
C LEU A 52 -5.50 7.34 -25.32
#